data_AF-A0A8S3EHC2-F1
#
_entry.id   AF-A0A8S3EHC2-F1
#
_cell.length_a   1.000
_cell.length_b   1.000
_cell.length_c   1.000
_cell.angle_alpha   90.00
_cell.angle_beta   90.00
_cell.angle_gamma   90.00
#
_symmetry.space_group_name_H-M   'P 1'
#
loop_
_entity.id
_entity.type
_entity.pdbx_description
1 polymer ?
#
loop_
_entity_poly.entity_id
_entity_poly.type
_entity_poly.pdbx_seq_one_letter_code
_entity_poly.pdbx_strand_id
1 'polypeptide(L)'
;GKNLWTDIKNGEKITLFQASDATDEAEHIVKTIHDFNHRHPNIPLSQIAILYRTNAQSREFEQALMNGGIKYRIYGGIKFYQRAEIKSALSYLRLIQNENDNDAFRRIINFPARAIGKATLEKIETGANEKRCSLFSYIRCDPVLSKQKKILEFIKLINECKQRILENDVPMELYEQALYIFEQSGLMESYKKKQEVERLQNLSELCNAMKQFSQLYNTNDLTQYLSTIVLDTTNTQDGKLDTTDEIERIQMMTVHGAKGLEFHYVFIAGLGKFI
;
A
#
# COMPACT_ATOMS: atom_id res chain seq x y z
N GLY A 1 -18.48 -37.65 -0.51
CA GLY A 1 -18.16 -36.55 -1.46
C GLY A 1 -19.23 -36.52 -2.52
N LYS A 2 -19.53 -35.34 -3.10
CA LYS A 2 -20.40 -35.26 -4.28
C LYS A 2 -19.62 -35.74 -5.50
N ASN A 3 -20.27 -36.48 -6.40
CA ASN A 3 -19.67 -36.88 -7.68
C ASN A 3 -19.84 -35.73 -8.68
N LEU A 4 -18.72 -35.08 -9.03
CA LEU A 4 -18.66 -34.01 -10.03
C LEU A 4 -18.15 -34.60 -11.35
N TRP A 5 -18.77 -34.22 -12.46
CA TRP A 5 -18.44 -34.67 -13.81
C TRP A 5 -18.67 -33.52 -14.81
N THR A 6 -18.08 -33.61 -16.00
CA THR A 6 -18.22 -32.58 -17.05
C THR A 6 -18.41 -33.23 -18.42
N ASP A 7 -19.28 -32.67 -19.24
CA ASP A 7 -19.46 -33.02 -20.66
C ASP A 7 -18.46 -32.32 -21.58
N ILE A 8 -17.66 -31.39 -21.05
CA ILE A 8 -16.67 -30.64 -21.81
C ILE A 8 -15.53 -31.59 -22.19
N LYS A 9 -15.40 -31.87 -23.49
CA LYS A 9 -14.36 -32.74 -24.06
C LYS A 9 -13.20 -31.89 -24.55
N ASN A 10 -11.99 -32.25 -24.13
CA ASN A 10 -10.71 -31.58 -24.42
C ASN A 10 -10.58 -30.19 -23.76
N GLY A 11 -9.52 -30.01 -22.97
CA GLY A 11 -9.16 -28.74 -22.35
C GLY A 11 -7.64 -28.60 -22.28
N GLU A 12 -7.16 -27.37 -22.13
CA GLU A 12 -5.75 -27.14 -21.86
C GLU A 12 -5.35 -27.76 -20.52
N LYS A 13 -4.11 -28.27 -20.44
CA LYS A 13 -3.58 -28.79 -19.19
C LYS A 13 -3.36 -27.64 -18.21
N ILE A 14 -3.58 -27.92 -16.92
CA ILE A 14 -3.18 -27.00 -15.86
C ILE A 14 -1.66 -26.85 -15.89
N THR A 15 -1.20 -25.62 -16.00
CA THR A 15 0.23 -25.28 -15.96
C THR A 15 0.63 -24.90 -14.54
N LEU A 16 1.79 -25.40 -14.10
CA LEU A 16 2.42 -25.01 -12.85
C LEU A 16 3.74 -24.30 -13.17
N PHE A 17 3.90 -23.10 -12.64
CA PHE A 17 5.14 -22.34 -12.71
C PHE A 17 5.69 -22.17 -11.29
N GLN A 18 6.99 -22.43 -11.12
CA GLN A 18 7.70 -22.20 -9.87
C GLN A 18 8.61 -21.00 -10.05
N ALA A 19 8.23 -19.89 -9.41
CA ALA A 19 9.01 -18.67 -9.41
C ALA A 19 10.16 -18.71 -8.39
N SER A 20 11.21 -17.91 -8.61
CA SER A 20 12.29 -17.73 -7.63
C SER A 20 11.87 -16.89 -6.42
N ASP A 21 11.02 -15.88 -6.65
CA ASP A 21 10.45 -14.99 -5.63
C ASP A 21 9.08 -14.46 -6.08
N ALA A 22 8.47 -13.60 -5.25
CA ALA A 22 7.15 -13.03 -5.55
C ALA A 22 7.16 -12.06 -6.75
N THR A 23 8.30 -11.42 -7.04
CA THR A 23 8.46 -10.53 -8.18
C THR A 23 8.47 -11.33 -9.48
N ASP A 24 9.26 -12.41 -9.54
CA ASP A 24 9.31 -13.34 -10.67
C ASP A 24 7.93 -13.99 -10.93
N GLU A 25 7.19 -14.34 -9.86
CA GLU A 25 5.81 -14.82 -10.00
C GLU A 25 4.91 -13.78 -10.67
N ALA A 26 4.96 -12.53 -10.22
CA ALA A 26 4.13 -11.46 -10.74
C ALA A 26 4.49 -11.09 -12.19
N GLU A 27 5.79 -11.02 -12.52
CA GLU A 27 6.29 -10.78 -13.88
C GLU A 27 5.91 -11.91 -14.84
N HIS A 28 5.98 -13.17 -14.38
CA HIS A 28 5.54 -14.32 -15.15
C HIS A 28 4.04 -14.26 -15.48
N ILE A 29 3.20 -13.86 -14.51
CA ILE A 29 1.77 -13.68 -14.74
C ILE A 29 1.54 -12.60 -15.81
N VAL A 30 2.20 -11.45 -15.72
CA VAL A 30 2.08 -10.37 -16.72
C VAL A 30 2.47 -10.84 -18.11
N LYS A 31 3.60 -11.54 -18.24
CA LYS A 31 4.04 -12.13 -19.51
C LYS A 31 3.01 -13.11 -20.06
N THR A 32 2.47 -13.98 -19.20
CA THR A 32 1.47 -14.97 -19.59
C THR A 32 0.16 -14.31 -20.03
N ILE A 33 -0.25 -13.20 -19.39
CA ILE A 33 -1.42 -12.42 -19.80
C ILE A 33 -1.21 -11.84 -21.20
N HIS A 34 -0.04 -11.25 -21.48
CA HIS A 34 0.27 -10.74 -22.83
C HIS A 34 0.26 -11.84 -23.89
N ASP A 35 0.92 -12.97 -23.62
CA ASP A 35 0.96 -14.13 -24.51
C ASP A 35 -0.44 -14.73 -24.74
N PHE A 36 -1.29 -14.75 -23.71
CA PHE A 36 -2.67 -15.21 -23.79
C PHE A 36 -3.53 -14.25 -24.62
N ASN A 37 -3.45 -12.95 -24.34
CA ASN A 37 -4.20 -11.92 -25.07
C ASN A 37 -3.82 -11.89 -26.57
N HIS A 38 -2.55 -12.10 -26.89
CA HIS A 38 -2.08 -12.21 -28.27
C HIS A 38 -2.66 -13.43 -29.00
N ARG A 39 -2.75 -14.58 -28.32
CA ARG A 39 -3.32 -15.82 -28.87
C ARG A 39 -4.84 -15.81 -28.92
N HIS A 40 -5.48 -15.04 -28.04
CA HIS A 40 -6.93 -15.01 -27.89
C HIS A 40 -7.47 -13.57 -27.83
N PRO A 41 -7.36 -12.80 -28.94
CA PRO A 41 -7.74 -11.38 -28.97
C PRO A 41 -9.23 -11.12 -28.72
N ASN A 42 -10.08 -12.15 -28.79
CA ASN A 42 -11.51 -12.05 -28.54
C ASN A 42 -11.89 -12.28 -27.07
N ILE A 43 -10.95 -12.66 -26.20
CA ILE A 43 -11.22 -12.86 -24.77
C ILE A 43 -10.86 -11.56 -24.05
N PRO A 44 -11.84 -10.84 -23.49
CA PRO A 44 -11.57 -9.58 -22.82
C PRO A 44 -10.80 -9.80 -21.51
N LEU A 45 -10.01 -8.80 -21.09
CA LEU A 45 -9.26 -8.87 -19.83
C LEU A 45 -10.15 -9.10 -18.60
N SER A 46 -11.44 -8.74 -18.66
CA SER A 46 -12.42 -8.99 -17.60
C SER A 46 -12.70 -10.49 -17.36
N GLN A 47 -12.36 -11.36 -18.32
CA GLN A 47 -12.48 -12.81 -18.23
C GLN A 47 -11.20 -13.49 -17.69
N ILE A 48 -10.22 -12.70 -17.26
CA ILE A 48 -8.98 -13.19 -16.67
C ILE A 48 -8.94 -12.76 -15.20
N ALA A 49 -8.67 -13.72 -14.31
CA ALA A 49 -8.58 -13.47 -12.87
C ALA A 49 -7.24 -13.90 -12.28
N ILE A 50 -6.75 -13.13 -11.30
CA ILE A 50 -5.61 -13.47 -10.44
C ILE A 50 -6.14 -13.67 -9.02
N LEU A 51 -6.01 -14.89 -8.52
CA LEU A 51 -6.45 -15.30 -7.19
C LEU A 51 -5.27 -15.45 -6.25
N TYR A 52 -5.34 -14.81 -5.09
CA TYR A 52 -4.35 -14.90 -4.02
C TYR A 52 -4.99 -15.27 -2.67
N ARG A 53 -4.18 -15.61 -1.67
CA ARG A 53 -4.70 -16.06 -0.37
C ARG A 53 -5.07 -14.89 0.54
N THR A 54 -4.23 -13.86 0.61
CA THR A 54 -4.43 -12.68 1.46
C THR A 54 -4.30 -11.39 0.66
N ASN A 55 -4.97 -10.33 1.10
CA ASN A 55 -4.91 -9.02 0.44
C ASN A 55 -3.49 -8.42 0.46
N ALA A 56 -2.62 -8.81 1.39
CA ALA A 56 -1.23 -8.35 1.41
C ALA A 56 -0.47 -8.76 0.13
N GLN A 57 -0.78 -9.95 -0.41
CA GLN A 57 -0.13 -10.45 -1.64
C GLN A 57 -0.53 -9.67 -2.89
N SER A 58 -1.59 -8.86 -2.86
CA SER A 58 -2.05 -8.13 -4.06
C SER A 58 -1.01 -7.16 -4.58
N ARG A 59 -0.16 -6.60 -3.69
CA ARG A 59 0.75 -5.49 -4.01
C ARG A 59 1.74 -5.83 -5.14
N GLU A 60 2.35 -7.01 -5.12
CA GLU A 60 3.30 -7.42 -6.16
C GLU A 60 2.64 -7.53 -7.54
N PHE A 61 1.45 -8.14 -7.58
CA PHE A 61 0.67 -8.26 -8.80
C PHE A 61 0.18 -6.89 -9.28
N GLU A 62 -0.27 -6.01 -8.37
CA GLU A 62 -0.66 -4.63 -8.70
C GLU A 62 0.52 -3.89 -9.37
N GLN A 63 1.72 -3.99 -8.80
CA GLN A 63 2.92 -3.35 -9.35
C GLN A 63 3.30 -3.91 -10.73
N ALA A 64 3.36 -5.23 -10.86
CA ALA A 64 3.72 -5.87 -12.13
C ALA A 64 2.72 -5.51 -13.24
N LEU A 65 1.42 -5.51 -12.94
CA LEU A 65 0.38 -5.12 -13.89
C LEU A 65 0.50 -3.64 -14.29
N MET A 66 0.79 -2.74 -13.35
CA MET A 66 1.06 -1.33 -13.66
C MET A 66 2.26 -1.18 -14.59
N ASN A 67 3.38 -1.83 -14.27
CA ASN A 67 4.59 -1.80 -15.08
C ASN A 67 4.37 -2.39 -16.48
N GLY A 68 3.54 -3.43 -16.57
CA GLY A 68 3.15 -4.08 -17.82
C GLY A 68 2.09 -3.34 -18.63
N GLY A 69 1.60 -2.18 -18.16
CA GLY A 69 0.53 -1.41 -18.81
C GLY A 69 -0.84 -2.09 -18.82
N ILE A 70 -1.06 -3.09 -17.95
CA ILE A 70 -2.28 -3.88 -17.88
C ILE A 70 -3.21 -3.26 -16.84
N LYS A 71 -4.42 -2.87 -17.25
CA LYS A 71 -5.43 -2.35 -16.33
C LYS A 71 -5.98 -3.48 -15.47
N TYR A 72 -6.19 -3.19 -14.19
CA TYR A 72 -6.71 -4.17 -13.22
C TYR A 72 -7.76 -3.57 -12.29
N ARG A 73 -8.52 -4.45 -11.64
CA ARG A 73 -9.49 -4.11 -10.59
C ARG A 73 -9.37 -5.11 -9.45
N ILE A 74 -9.37 -4.62 -8.21
CA ILE A 74 -9.50 -5.47 -7.03
C ILE A 74 -10.98 -5.66 -6.72
N TYR A 75 -11.46 -6.90 -6.81
CA TYR A 75 -12.84 -7.24 -6.50
C TYR A 75 -13.04 -7.35 -4.98
N GLY A 76 -14.04 -6.65 -4.45
CA GLY A 76 -14.35 -6.65 -3.02
C GLY A 76 -13.27 -6.05 -2.12
N GLY A 77 -12.29 -5.35 -2.68
CA GLY A 77 -11.17 -4.76 -1.96
C GLY A 77 -10.79 -3.37 -2.48
N ILE A 78 -9.82 -2.76 -1.80
CA ILE A 78 -9.25 -1.46 -2.17
C ILE A 78 -7.79 -1.65 -2.57
N LYS A 79 -7.32 -0.82 -3.51
CA LYS A 79 -5.91 -0.81 -3.96
C LYS A 79 -4.97 -0.69 -2.77
N PHE A 80 -3.79 -1.29 -2.87
CA PHE A 80 -2.85 -1.37 -1.75
C PHE A 80 -2.59 -0.01 -1.10
N TYR A 81 -2.19 1.00 -1.89
CA TYR A 81 -1.90 2.35 -1.41
C TYR A 81 -3.13 3.15 -0.96
N GLN A 82 -4.34 2.67 -1.24
CA GLN A 82 -5.57 3.28 -0.77
C GLN A 82 -5.98 2.82 0.64
N ARG A 83 -5.41 1.72 1.14
CA ARG A 83 -5.74 1.15 2.44
C ARG A 83 -5.48 2.13 3.58
N ALA A 84 -6.36 2.12 4.58
CA ALA A 84 -6.34 3.12 5.64
C ALA A 84 -5.01 3.11 6.44
N GLU A 85 -4.50 1.91 6.72
CA GLU A 85 -3.23 1.67 7.40
C GLU A 85 -2.03 2.09 6.55
N ILE A 86 -2.06 1.82 5.23
CA ILE A 86 -0.99 2.22 4.30
C ILE A 86 -0.95 3.74 4.18
N LYS A 87 -2.11 4.39 4.01
CA LYS A 87 -2.18 5.86 4.00
C LYS A 87 -1.66 6.48 5.30
N SER A 88 -1.93 5.85 6.46
CA SER A 88 -1.42 6.33 7.75
C SER A 88 0.09 6.15 7.87
N ALA A 89 0.62 5.00 7.44
CA ALA A 89 2.06 4.74 7.36
C ALA A 89 2.78 5.73 6.45
N LEU A 90 2.27 5.92 5.22
CA LEU A 90 2.79 6.92 4.26
C LEU A 90 2.72 8.34 4.81
N SER A 91 1.72 8.68 5.62
CA SER A 91 1.63 10.02 6.23
C SER A 91 2.72 10.25 7.27
N TYR A 92 3.15 9.23 8.01
CA TYR A 92 4.34 9.35 8.87
C TYR A 92 5.60 9.64 8.05
N LEU A 93 5.83 8.83 7.00
CA LEU A 93 6.97 9.01 6.10
C LEU A 93 6.98 10.42 5.49
N ARG A 94 5.82 10.87 4.98
CA ARG A 94 5.64 12.20 4.38
C ARG A 94 5.88 13.33 5.36
N LEU A 95 5.36 13.26 6.59
CA LEU A 95 5.54 14.35 7.56
C LEU A 95 7.00 14.45 8.03
N ILE A 96 7.69 13.32 8.18
CA ILE A 96 9.11 13.28 8.54
C ILE A 96 9.97 13.90 7.42
N GLN A 97 9.63 13.57 6.16
CA GLN A 97 10.31 14.14 5.00
C GLN A 97 9.98 15.64 4.79
N ASN A 98 8.72 16.02 5.01
CA ASN A 98 8.22 17.37 4.78
C ASN A 98 7.25 17.79 5.90
N GLU A 99 7.76 18.57 6.86
CA GLU A 99 6.99 19.12 7.98
C GLU A 99 5.86 20.09 7.54
N ASN A 100 5.84 20.52 6.27
CA ASN A 100 4.78 21.37 5.73
C ASN A 100 3.57 20.59 5.20
N ASP A 101 3.61 19.25 5.28
CA ASP A 101 2.53 18.39 4.83
C ASP A 101 1.37 18.35 5.85
N ASN A 102 0.47 19.33 5.72
CA ASN A 102 -0.67 19.48 6.62
C ASN A 102 -1.65 18.29 6.55
N ASP A 103 -1.77 17.62 5.40
CA ASP A 103 -2.68 16.47 5.25
C ASP A 103 -2.11 15.22 5.93
N ALA A 104 -0.81 14.98 5.77
CA ALA A 104 -0.11 13.96 6.52
C ALA A 104 -0.21 14.21 8.03
N PHE A 105 0.02 15.46 8.47
CA PHE A 105 -0.13 15.87 9.86
C PHE A 105 -1.53 15.55 10.43
N ARG A 106 -2.60 16.00 9.75
CA ARG A 106 -3.99 15.78 10.19
C ARG A 106 -4.30 14.31 10.39
N ARG A 107 -3.76 13.45 9.51
CA ARG A 107 -4.00 12.01 9.56
C ARG A 107 -3.36 11.37 10.79
N ILE A 108 -2.13 11.79 11.15
CA ILE A 108 -1.31 11.04 12.12
C ILE A 108 -1.22 11.69 13.49
N ILE A 109 -1.54 12.98 13.65
CA ILE A 109 -1.42 13.70 14.93
C ILE A 109 -2.12 12.95 16.08
N ASN A 110 -3.28 12.33 15.81
CA ASN A 110 -4.02 11.55 16.80
C ASN A 110 -4.14 10.06 16.45
N PHE A 111 -3.29 9.54 15.55
CA PHE A 111 -3.29 8.11 15.18
C PHE A 111 -1.87 7.51 15.18
N PRO A 112 -1.55 6.48 15.99
CA PRO A 112 -2.39 5.84 17.01
C PRO A 112 -2.96 6.82 18.05
N ALA A 113 -4.00 6.41 18.79
CA ALA A 113 -4.73 7.32 19.67
C ALA A 113 -3.80 7.99 20.70
N ARG A 114 -3.66 9.33 20.61
CA ARG A 114 -2.88 10.17 21.55
C ARG A 114 -3.76 10.99 22.49
N ALA A 115 -5.07 10.82 22.39
CA ALA A 115 -6.07 11.57 23.13
C ALA A 115 -5.91 13.10 22.95
N ILE A 116 -5.61 13.53 21.72
CA ILE A 116 -5.67 14.93 21.29
C ILE A 116 -7.12 15.20 20.83
N GLY A 117 -7.83 16.07 21.54
CA GLY A 117 -9.26 16.32 21.31
C GLY A 117 -9.52 17.19 20.09
N LYS A 118 -10.76 17.14 19.57
CA LYS A 118 -11.21 17.94 18.41
C LYS A 118 -10.98 19.44 18.60
N ALA A 119 -11.33 19.98 19.77
CA ALA A 119 -11.12 21.39 20.09
C ALA A 119 -9.63 21.81 20.04
N THR A 120 -8.71 20.91 20.38
CA THR A 120 -7.27 21.18 20.24
C THR A 120 -6.86 21.19 18.76
N LEU A 121 -7.38 20.26 17.96
CA LEU A 121 -7.13 20.23 16.52
C LEU A 121 -7.66 21.48 15.82
N GLU A 122 -8.87 21.92 16.14
CA GLU A 122 -9.46 23.16 15.62
C GLU A 122 -8.62 24.41 16.00
N LYS A 123 -8.09 24.45 17.23
CA LYS A 123 -7.14 25.50 17.64
C LYS A 123 -5.85 25.47 16.82
N ILE A 124 -5.30 24.27 16.57
CA ILE A 124 -4.10 24.10 15.74
C ILE A 124 -4.37 24.62 14.33
N GLU A 125 -5.50 24.24 13.72
CA GLU A 125 -5.84 24.68 12.37
C GLU A 125 -6.09 26.18 12.27
N THR A 126 -6.86 26.74 13.20
CA THR A 126 -7.16 28.18 13.23
C THR A 126 -5.89 29.00 13.40
N GLY A 127 -5.06 28.65 14.39
CA GLY A 127 -3.84 29.39 14.68
C GLY A 127 -2.77 29.25 13.58
N ALA A 128 -2.63 28.08 12.96
CA ALA A 128 -1.73 27.89 11.82
C ALA A 128 -2.17 28.73 10.60
N ASN A 129 -3.48 28.77 10.33
CA ASN A 129 -4.04 29.60 9.26
C ASN A 129 -3.82 31.10 9.52
N GLU A 130 -4.06 31.58 10.75
CA GLU A 130 -3.82 32.98 11.15
C GLU A 130 -2.34 33.37 11.01
N LYS A 131 -1.43 32.46 11.39
CA LYS A 131 0.02 32.66 11.30
C LYS A 131 0.60 32.35 9.91
N ARG A 132 -0.22 31.84 8.98
CA ARG A 132 0.18 31.43 7.62
C ARG A 132 1.39 30.49 7.62
N CYS A 133 1.39 29.51 8.52
CA CYS A 133 2.42 28.48 8.62
C CYS A 133 1.81 27.08 8.57
N SER A 134 2.66 26.05 8.49
CA SER A 134 2.20 24.66 8.55
C SER A 134 1.70 24.30 9.95
N LEU A 135 0.82 23.30 10.03
CA LEU A 135 0.28 22.80 11.30
C LEU A 135 1.40 22.35 12.24
N PHE A 136 2.43 21.68 11.70
CA PHE A 136 3.58 21.23 12.47
C PHE A 136 4.43 22.41 12.98
N SER A 137 4.66 23.43 12.16
CA SER A 137 5.36 24.64 12.59
C SER A 137 4.58 25.41 13.66
N TYR A 138 3.26 25.48 13.53
CA TYR A 138 2.40 26.16 14.50
C TYR A 138 2.47 25.49 15.89
N ILE A 139 2.35 24.17 15.99
CA ILE A 139 2.43 23.48 17.30
C ILE A 139 3.79 23.62 17.98
N ARG A 140 4.86 23.89 17.21
CA ARG A 140 6.22 24.13 17.74
C ARG A 140 6.36 25.53 18.33
N CYS A 141 5.71 26.54 17.75
CA CYS A 141 5.90 27.94 18.15
C CYS A 141 4.79 28.48 19.06
N ASP A 142 3.61 27.86 19.09
CA ASP A 142 2.53 28.29 19.96
C ASP A 142 2.89 28.09 21.46
N PRO A 143 2.84 29.15 22.30
CA PRO A 143 3.35 29.10 23.67
C PRO A 143 2.55 28.21 24.62
N VAL A 144 1.33 27.83 24.25
CA VAL A 144 0.45 26.97 25.05
C VAL A 144 0.52 25.53 24.55
N LEU A 145 0.31 25.31 23.25
CA LEU A 145 0.30 23.99 22.62
C LEU A 145 1.66 23.30 22.71
N SER A 146 2.76 24.02 22.51
CA SER A 146 4.12 23.48 22.61
C SER A 146 4.46 22.91 23.99
N LYS A 147 3.74 23.34 25.05
CA LYS A 147 3.91 22.86 26.43
C LYS A 147 2.95 21.74 26.80
N GLN A 148 1.95 21.43 25.96
CA GLN A 148 1.03 20.33 26.23
C GLN A 148 1.76 19.00 26.04
N LYS A 149 1.81 18.19 27.10
CA LYS A 149 2.56 16.91 27.14
C LYS A 149 2.37 16.05 25.89
N LYS A 150 1.13 15.84 25.45
CA LYS A 150 0.78 14.99 24.28
C LYS A 150 1.32 15.56 22.96
N ILE A 151 1.29 16.89 22.80
CA ILE A 151 1.80 17.57 21.61
C ILE A 151 3.33 17.54 21.63
N LEU A 152 3.93 17.79 22.79
CA LEU A 152 5.38 17.71 22.98
C LEU A 152 5.91 16.30 22.67
N GLU A 153 5.24 15.25 23.14
CA GLU A 153 5.56 13.85 22.81
C GLU A 153 5.47 13.58 21.32
N PHE A 154 4.46 14.11 20.62
CA PHE A 154 4.35 13.99 19.16
C PHE A 154 5.45 14.74 18.42
N ILE A 155 5.76 15.98 18.82
CA ILE A 155 6.87 16.75 18.23
C ILE A 155 8.19 16.00 18.42
N LYS A 156 8.43 15.48 19.63
CA LYS A 156 9.63 14.71 19.95
C LYS A 156 9.75 13.47 19.06
N LEU A 157 8.68 12.69 18.92
CA LEU A 157 8.63 11.54 18.02
C LEU A 157 9.05 11.90 16.58
N ILE A 158 8.46 12.95 15.99
CA ILE A 158 8.76 13.33 14.61
C ILE A 158 10.22 13.79 14.48
N ASN A 159 10.71 14.59 15.42
CA ASN A 159 12.10 15.06 15.41
C ASN A 159 13.11 13.92 15.59
N GLU A 160 12.85 12.97 16.48
CA GLU A 160 13.73 11.81 16.71
C GLU A 160 13.79 10.91 15.47
N CYS A 161 12.64 10.65 14.84
CA CYS A 161 12.60 9.91 13.57
C CYS A 161 13.37 10.64 12.46
N LYS A 162 13.16 11.96 12.34
CA LYS A 162 13.84 12.78 11.34
C LYS A 162 15.36 12.77 11.53
N GLN A 163 15.82 13.02 12.75
CA GLN A 163 17.23 12.98 13.11
C GLN A 163 17.84 11.60 12.82
N ARG A 164 17.13 10.52 13.18
CA ARG A 164 17.60 9.15 12.95
C ARG A 164 17.68 8.77 11.48
N ILE A 165 16.88 9.37 10.61
CA ILE A 165 16.76 8.91 9.22
C ILE A 165 17.47 9.85 8.23
N LEU A 166 17.41 11.16 8.46
CA LEU A 166 17.92 12.16 7.53
C LEU A 166 19.27 12.76 7.93
N GLU A 167 19.67 12.66 9.21
CA GLU A 167 20.84 13.35 9.75
C GLU A 167 22.00 12.40 10.15
N ASN A 168 21.95 11.14 9.71
CA ASN A 168 23.04 10.17 9.92
C ASN A 168 24.07 10.18 8.78
N ASP A 169 25.34 10.01 9.14
CA ASP A 169 26.47 9.93 8.18
C ASP A 169 26.35 8.76 7.20
N VAL A 170 25.75 7.66 7.66
CA VAL A 170 25.44 6.48 6.83
C VAL A 170 23.92 6.44 6.63
N PRO A 171 23.45 6.55 5.37
CA PRO A 171 22.03 6.44 5.07
C PRO A 171 21.50 5.08 5.51
N MET A 172 20.45 5.10 6.32
CA MET A 172 19.70 3.92 6.71
C MET A 172 18.97 3.35 5.49
N GLU A 173 18.87 2.03 5.36
CA GLU A 173 18.14 1.41 4.25
C GLU A 173 16.65 1.79 4.29
N LEU A 174 15.99 2.00 3.14
CA LEU A 174 14.58 2.42 3.12
C LEU A 174 13.65 1.48 3.91
N TYR A 175 13.92 0.17 3.87
CA TYR A 175 13.22 -0.82 4.69
C TYR A 175 13.33 -0.51 6.19
N GLU A 176 14.54 -0.21 6.66
CA GLU A 176 14.85 0.07 8.05
C GLU A 176 14.26 1.41 8.48
N GLN A 177 14.30 2.43 7.60
CA GLN A 177 13.65 3.72 7.84
C GLN A 177 12.15 3.53 8.11
N ALA A 178 11.46 2.77 7.25
CA ALA A 178 10.03 2.51 7.38
C ALA A 178 9.71 1.74 8.66
N LEU A 179 10.44 0.64 8.91
CA LEU A 179 10.26 -0.19 10.09
C LEU A 179 10.46 0.63 11.38
N TYR A 180 11.55 1.41 11.45
CA TYR A 180 11.84 2.27 12.59
C TYR A 180 10.70 3.26 12.85
N ILE A 181 10.21 3.95 11.82
CA ILE A 181 9.10 4.90 11.95
C ILE A 181 7.83 4.22 12.43
N PHE A 182 7.48 3.05 11.88
CA PHE A 182 6.24 2.35 12.24
C PHE A 182 6.28 1.78 13.66
N GLU A 183 7.46 1.40 14.14
CA GLU A 183 7.69 0.99 15.52
C GLU A 183 7.63 2.18 16.49
N GLN A 184 8.44 3.23 16.26
CA GLN A 184 8.52 4.39 17.16
C GLN A 184 7.21 5.17 17.24
N SER A 185 6.45 5.25 16.14
CA SER A 185 5.13 5.88 16.14
C SER A 185 4.08 5.11 16.95
N GLY A 186 4.36 3.85 17.32
CA GLY A 186 3.43 2.93 17.94
C GLY A 186 2.39 2.35 16.98
N LEU A 187 2.56 2.55 15.67
CA LEU A 187 1.60 2.10 14.65
C LEU A 187 1.45 0.58 14.65
N MET A 188 2.58 -0.15 14.61
CA MET A 188 2.58 -1.61 14.65
C MET A 188 2.01 -2.13 15.97
N GLU A 189 2.43 -1.54 17.09
CA GLU A 189 1.95 -1.92 18.42
C GLU A 189 0.44 -1.70 18.57
N SER A 190 -0.11 -0.63 17.97
CA SER A 190 -1.55 -0.38 17.97
C SER A 190 -2.35 -1.47 17.28
N TYR A 191 -1.88 -1.95 16.12
CA TYR A 191 -2.55 -3.04 15.39
C TYR A 191 -2.34 -4.39 16.06
N LYS A 192 -1.17 -4.62 16.66
CA LYS A 192 -0.87 -5.83 17.44
C LYS A 192 -1.80 -5.96 18.64
N LYS A 193 -1.99 -4.90 19.42
CA LYS A 193 -2.93 -4.87 20.58
C LYS A 193 -4.37 -5.16 20.18
N LYS A 194 -4.79 -4.74 18.98
CA LYS A 194 -6.12 -4.98 18.42
C LYS A 194 -6.26 -6.32 17.71
N GLN A 195 -5.19 -7.12 17.63
CA GLN A 195 -5.14 -8.38 16.89
C GLN A 195 -5.48 -8.21 15.39
N GLU A 196 -5.18 -7.05 14.81
CA GLU A 196 -5.42 -6.75 13.38
C GLU A 196 -4.26 -7.28 12.52
N VAL A 197 -4.16 -8.61 12.40
CA VAL A 197 -3.05 -9.29 11.71
C VAL A 197 -2.89 -8.85 10.25
N GLU A 198 -4.00 -8.66 9.53
CA GLU A 198 -3.97 -8.22 8.13
C GLU A 198 -3.34 -6.83 7.96
N ARG A 199 -3.60 -5.90 8.90
CA ARG A 199 -3.00 -4.56 8.86
C ARG A 199 -1.49 -4.63 9.09
N LEU A 200 -1.03 -5.52 9.98
CA LEU A 200 0.39 -5.75 10.20
C LEU A 200 1.08 -6.34 8.96
N GLN A 201 0.43 -7.29 8.29
CA GLN A 201 0.92 -7.84 7.02
C GLN A 201 1.02 -6.75 5.95
N ASN A 202 0.03 -5.85 5.85
CA ASN A 202 0.08 -4.73 4.91
C ASN A 202 1.24 -3.76 5.22
N LEU A 203 1.54 -3.48 6.50
CA LEU A 203 2.71 -2.68 6.87
C LEU A 203 4.03 -3.37 6.52
N SER A 204 4.14 -4.67 6.77
CA SER A 204 5.32 -5.45 6.36
C SER A 204 5.53 -5.41 4.85
N GLU A 205 4.43 -5.50 4.09
CA GLU A 205 4.47 -5.42 2.63
C GLU A 205 4.93 -4.05 2.15
N LEU A 206 4.54 -2.97 2.84
CA LEU A 206 5.04 -1.63 2.54
C LEU A 206 6.55 -1.51 2.77
N CYS A 207 7.07 -2.10 3.85
CA CYS A 207 8.52 -2.14 4.09
C CYS A 207 9.24 -2.92 2.98
N ASN A 208 8.69 -4.07 2.56
CA ASN A 208 9.26 -4.86 1.45
C ASN A 208 9.24 -4.09 0.13
N ALA A 209 8.17 -3.36 -0.17
CA ALA A 209 8.08 -2.50 -1.34
C ALA A 209 9.18 -1.43 -1.34
N MET A 210 9.46 -0.82 -0.19
CA MET A 210 10.55 0.15 -0.01
C MET A 210 11.93 -0.49 -0.18
N LYS A 211 12.13 -1.73 0.28
CA LYS A 211 13.36 -2.51 0.06
C LYS A 211 13.61 -2.74 -1.43
N GLN A 212 12.60 -3.23 -2.15
CA GLN A 212 12.70 -3.49 -3.59
C GLN A 212 12.97 -2.22 -4.37
N PHE A 213 12.34 -1.11 -4.01
CA PHE A 213 12.63 0.19 -4.61
C PHE A 213 14.10 0.58 -4.41
N SER A 214 14.63 0.45 -3.20
CA SER A 214 16.05 0.74 -2.93
C SER A 214 16.98 -0.11 -3.79
N GLN A 215 16.70 -1.40 -3.90
CA GLN A 215 17.49 -2.33 -4.72
C GLN A 215 17.41 -2.02 -6.21
N LEU A 216 16.22 -1.69 -6.72
CA LEU A 216 15.98 -1.42 -8.13
C LEU A 216 16.65 -0.12 -8.59
N TYR A 217 16.54 0.94 -7.78
CA TYR A 217 17.05 2.27 -8.13
C TYR A 217 18.41 2.58 -7.49
N ASN A 218 18.99 1.64 -6.74
CA ASN A 218 20.23 1.79 -5.99
C ASN A 218 20.26 3.08 -5.17
N THR A 219 19.19 3.34 -4.41
CA THR A 219 18.96 4.59 -3.69
C THR A 219 18.23 4.37 -2.38
N ASN A 220 18.69 5.03 -1.31
CA ASN A 220 18.01 5.03 -0.01
C ASN A 220 17.26 6.34 0.28
N ASP A 221 17.02 7.15 -0.75
CA ASP A 221 16.33 8.43 -0.62
C ASP A 221 14.81 8.25 -0.50
N LEU A 222 14.29 8.58 0.69
CA LEU A 222 12.86 8.55 0.98
C LEU A 222 12.06 9.51 0.08
N THR A 223 12.65 10.63 -0.33
CA THR A 223 12.04 11.60 -1.24
C THR A 223 11.73 10.97 -2.59
N GLN A 224 12.69 10.21 -3.11
CA GLN A 224 12.58 9.55 -4.40
C GLN A 224 11.50 8.46 -4.37
N TYR A 225 11.45 7.67 -3.29
CA TYR A 225 10.40 6.68 -3.08
C TYR A 225 9.01 7.33 -3.04
N LEU A 226 8.81 8.33 -2.18
CA LEU A 226 7.52 9.01 -2.01
C LEU A 226 7.03 9.68 -3.29
N SER A 227 7.94 10.26 -4.08
CA SER A 227 7.60 10.88 -5.36
C SER A 227 7.12 9.84 -6.39
N THR A 228 7.76 8.68 -6.43
CA THR A 228 7.38 7.58 -7.33
C THR A 228 6.00 7.03 -6.98
N ILE A 229 5.73 6.79 -5.70
CA ILE A 229 4.41 6.30 -5.25
C ILE A 229 3.28 7.29 -5.61
N VAL A 230 3.52 8.60 -5.50
CA VAL A 230 2.53 9.61 -5.89
C VAL A 230 2.23 9.52 -7.39
N LEU A 231 3.24 9.35 -8.25
CA LEU A 231 3.05 9.19 -9.69
C LEU A 231 2.27 7.90 -10.02
N ASP A 232 2.66 6.79 -9.41
CA ASP A 232 2.01 5.49 -9.65
C ASP A 232 0.55 5.51 -9.20
N THR A 233 0.25 6.13 -8.06
CA THR A 233 -1.12 6.19 -7.53
C THR A 233 -2.02 7.17 -8.28
N THR A 234 -1.48 8.29 -8.78
CA THR A 234 -2.25 9.30 -9.54
C THR A 234 -2.50 8.90 -11.00
N ASN A 235 -1.59 8.12 -11.59
CA ASN A 235 -1.77 7.57 -12.94
C ASN A 235 -2.83 6.47 -12.99
N THR A 236 -3.15 5.84 -11.86
CA THR A 236 -4.33 4.98 -11.79
C THR A 236 -5.56 5.87 -11.71
N GLN A 237 -6.27 6.06 -12.84
CA GLN A 237 -7.53 6.81 -12.89
C GLN A 237 -8.57 6.24 -11.91
N ASP A 238 -8.55 6.74 -10.67
CA ASP A 238 -9.62 6.63 -9.69
C ASP A 238 -10.55 7.82 -9.93
N GLY A 239 -11.46 7.67 -10.88
CA GLY A 239 -12.19 8.86 -11.32
C GLY A 239 -13.38 8.62 -12.21
N LYS A 240 -14.04 7.47 -12.09
CA LYS A 240 -15.48 7.28 -12.27
C LYS A 240 -15.81 5.83 -11.94
N LEU A 241 -16.92 5.64 -11.21
CA LEU A 241 -17.77 4.47 -11.41
C LEU A 241 -18.25 4.55 -12.87
N ASP A 242 -17.38 4.25 -13.82
CA ASP A 242 -17.80 3.95 -15.17
C ASP A 242 -18.53 2.62 -15.03
N THR A 243 -19.83 2.78 -14.92
CA THR A 243 -20.89 1.75 -14.96
C THR A 243 -20.97 1.09 -16.34
N THR A 244 -19.96 1.27 -17.17
CA THR A 244 -19.75 0.50 -18.38
C THR A 244 -18.83 -0.69 -18.03
N ASP A 245 -19.41 -1.88 -18.09
CA ASP A 245 -18.72 -3.18 -18.11
C ASP A 245 -17.71 -3.33 -19.28
N GLU A 246 -17.47 -2.25 -20.05
CA GLU A 246 -16.61 -2.19 -21.23
C GLU A 246 -15.13 -1.88 -20.93
N ILE A 247 -14.77 -1.54 -19.68
CA ILE A 247 -13.35 -1.32 -19.39
C ILE A 247 -12.67 -2.66 -19.12
N GLU A 248 -11.93 -3.12 -20.13
CA GLU A 248 -11.01 -4.28 -20.08
C GLU A 248 -10.05 -4.17 -18.88
N ARG A 249 -10.32 -4.95 -17.82
CA ARG A 249 -9.49 -5.00 -16.62
C ARG A 249 -9.38 -6.42 -16.10
N ILE A 250 -8.17 -6.85 -15.77
CA ILE A 250 -7.91 -8.09 -15.03
C ILE A 250 -8.60 -8.03 -13.67
N GLN A 251 -9.23 -9.13 -13.26
CA GLN A 251 -9.90 -9.24 -11.96
C GLN A 251 -8.93 -9.80 -10.92
N MET A 252 -8.61 -9.01 -9.89
CA MET A 252 -7.77 -9.43 -8.78
C MET A 252 -8.62 -9.67 -7.54
N MET A 253 -8.48 -10.81 -6.89
CA MET A 253 -9.24 -11.09 -5.66
C MET A 253 -8.62 -12.16 -4.80
N THR A 254 -9.09 -12.25 -3.55
CA THR A 254 -8.78 -13.42 -2.73
C THR A 254 -9.55 -14.64 -3.22
N VAL A 255 -9.04 -15.84 -2.98
CA VAL A 255 -9.75 -17.11 -3.25
C VAL A 255 -11.15 -17.12 -2.59
N HIS A 256 -11.31 -16.52 -1.41
CA HIS A 256 -12.62 -16.40 -0.77
C HIS A 256 -13.56 -15.43 -1.51
N GLY A 257 -13.02 -14.35 -2.07
CA GLY A 257 -13.76 -13.36 -2.85
C GLY A 257 -14.27 -13.90 -4.19
N ALA A 258 -13.65 -14.96 -4.72
CA ALA A 258 -14.04 -15.61 -5.98
C ALA A 258 -15.27 -16.51 -5.87
N LYS A 259 -15.85 -16.68 -4.68
CA LYS A 259 -16.98 -17.61 -4.47
C LYS A 259 -18.19 -17.21 -5.32
N GLY A 260 -18.60 -18.12 -6.21
CA GLY A 260 -19.74 -17.92 -7.10
C GLY A 260 -19.41 -17.13 -8.37
N LEU A 261 -18.13 -16.88 -8.64
CA LEU A 261 -17.64 -16.29 -9.88
C LEU A 261 -16.94 -17.34 -10.74
N GLU A 262 -16.95 -17.11 -12.05
CA GLU A 262 -16.26 -17.92 -13.05
C GLU A 262 -15.54 -17.02 -14.05
N PHE A 263 -14.40 -17.49 -14.56
CA PHE A 263 -13.53 -16.75 -15.47
C PHE A 263 -12.97 -17.70 -16.51
N HIS A 264 -12.68 -17.20 -17.70
CA HIS A 264 -12.09 -18.00 -18.77
C HIS A 264 -10.65 -18.43 -18.44
N TYR A 265 -9.87 -17.55 -17.83
CA TYR A 265 -8.48 -17.83 -17.45
C TYR A 265 -8.23 -17.42 -16.01
N VAL A 266 -7.67 -18.34 -15.20
CA VAL A 266 -7.46 -18.12 -13.76
C VAL A 266 -6.02 -18.42 -13.40
N PHE A 267 -5.33 -17.41 -12.85
CA PHE A 267 -4.08 -17.57 -12.14
C PHE A 267 -4.38 -17.83 -10.66
N ILE A 268 -3.77 -18.86 -10.08
CA ILE A 268 -3.76 -19.09 -8.64
C ILE A 268 -2.32 -18.86 -8.18
N ALA A 269 -2.10 -17.71 -7.52
CA ALA A 269 -0.78 -17.25 -7.14
C ALA A 269 -0.48 -17.50 -5.66
N GLY A 270 0.80 -17.48 -5.30
CA GLY A 270 1.25 -17.67 -3.93
C GLY A 270 1.00 -19.08 -3.40
N LEU A 271 1.10 -20.10 -4.27
CA LEU A 271 1.02 -21.52 -3.90
C LEU A 271 2.31 -21.98 -3.21
N GLY A 272 2.58 -21.45 -2.03
CA GLY A 272 3.73 -21.77 -1.19
C GLY A 272 3.35 -21.96 0.27
N LYS A 273 4.26 -22.55 1.06
CA LYS A 273 4.12 -22.53 2.53
C LYS A 273 4.49 -21.13 3.01
N PHE A 274 3.63 -20.53 3.84
CA PHE A 274 4.05 -19.40 4.69
C PHE A 274 5.16 -19.92 5.61
N ILE A 275 6.37 -19.40 5.46
CA ILE A 275 7.49 -19.64 6.40
C ILE A 275 7.48 -18.50 7.40
#